data_AF-M4A8Y5-F1
#
_entry.id   AF-M4A8Y5-F1
#
_cell.length_a   1.000
_cell.length_b   1.000
_cell.length_c   1.000
_cell.angle_alpha   90.00
_cell.angle_beta   90.00
_cell.angle_gamma   90.00
#
_symmetry.space_group_name_H-M   'P 1'
#
loop_
_entity.id
_entity.type
_entity.pdbx_description
1 polymer ?
#
loop_
_entity_poly.entity_id
_entity_poly.type
_entity_poly.pdbx_seq_one_letter_code
_entity_poly.pdbx_strand_id
1 'polypeptide(L)'
;MLRVGRKSSVAKLLLGVFVVYMLHTAWLLYGFLNTKPCDGGRGEPCISSYLAAKPRLQLMSVFTCLVPDNSQLTLALRVDLFDPHSTFERQVSVSLPEETQNNGSLYAVVYVHKAGVSPLEDRREVHYAAQLTTYITPPSTKGQKASRKRESQRPVSHWRPHLSITVMSEEFIFSKAGLPSDVRRYMRLSQEGRRMTYLPLLLVNELSCRVKDLMEINGSSMQLPLTVSYEGISLRTFRFWIHLHDILICEFLALKNDICSWAKKKSMVGMSRKNNLTKHRLQMNVLWRCLGTLLIFLHLLEETSLLVLLPVGLGACVEVWKVFKVFKIQITFESSKPPLISSQTNKLDEEERKTVEYDTQASRYLSYLVYPLCISGAVFSLGYIRQKKSYLMSVFSPGVYALGFLSMAPQLFINDKV
;
A
#
# COMPACT_ATOMS: atom_id res chain seq x y z
N MET A 1 47.05 -1.90 -31.30
CA MET A 1 45.75 -1.24 -31.63
C MET A 1 44.72 -2.33 -31.96
N LEU A 2 43.43 -2.12 -31.70
CA LEU A 2 42.28 -3.06 -31.87
C LEU A 2 41.83 -3.87 -30.63
N ARG A 3 41.41 -3.19 -29.55
CA ARG A 3 40.44 -3.77 -28.59
C ARG A 3 39.57 -2.76 -27.82
N VAL A 4 39.46 -1.52 -28.32
CA VAL A 4 38.71 -0.43 -27.65
C VAL A 4 37.32 -0.19 -28.27
N GLY A 5 37.05 -0.66 -29.50
CA GLY A 5 35.78 -0.38 -30.20
C GLY A 5 34.54 -1.16 -29.76
N ARG A 6 34.69 -2.38 -29.19
CA ARG A 6 33.54 -3.28 -28.94
C ARG A 6 32.75 -2.94 -27.66
N LYS A 7 33.39 -2.32 -26.65
CA LYS A 7 32.71 -1.89 -25.41
C LYS A 7 31.82 -0.65 -25.62
N SER A 8 32.21 0.26 -26.53
CA SER A 8 31.43 1.45 -26.87
C SER A 8 30.10 1.10 -27.55
N SER A 9 30.10 0.08 -28.42
CA SER A 9 28.89 -0.36 -29.13
C SER A 9 27.83 -0.96 -28.19
N VAL A 10 28.24 -1.81 -27.24
CA VAL A 10 27.32 -2.38 -26.24
C VAL A 10 26.76 -1.31 -25.30
N ALA A 11 27.58 -0.34 -24.88
CA ALA A 11 27.11 0.77 -24.06
C ALA A 11 26.08 1.66 -24.79
N LYS A 12 26.28 1.91 -26.09
CA LYS A 12 25.30 2.62 -26.93
C LYS A 12 24.00 1.84 -27.11
N LEU A 13 24.09 0.51 -27.29
CA LEU A 13 22.90 -0.35 -27.37
C LEU A 13 22.11 -0.34 -26.06
N LEU A 14 22.78 -0.49 -24.92
CA LEU A 14 22.14 -0.45 -23.59
C LEU A 14 21.52 0.91 -23.29
N LEU A 15 22.20 2.01 -23.67
CA LEU A 15 21.64 3.35 -23.57
C LEU A 15 20.39 3.50 -24.44
N GLY A 16 20.41 2.97 -25.68
CA GLY A 16 19.25 2.97 -26.56
C GLY A 16 18.06 2.21 -25.98
N VAL A 17 18.28 1.00 -25.45
CA VAL A 17 17.23 0.21 -24.77
C VAL A 17 16.69 0.95 -23.55
N PHE A 18 17.57 1.56 -22.75
CA PHE A 18 17.17 2.36 -21.60
C PHE A 18 16.30 3.56 -22.01
N VAL A 19 16.68 4.30 -23.06
CA VAL A 19 15.88 5.42 -23.57
C VAL A 19 14.52 4.94 -24.09
N VAL A 20 14.47 3.84 -24.84
CA VAL A 20 13.20 3.25 -25.30
C VAL A 20 12.33 2.86 -24.12
N TYR A 21 12.90 2.24 -23.09
CA TYR A 21 12.18 1.90 -21.85
C TYR A 21 11.67 3.15 -21.12
N MET A 22 12.47 4.21 -21.01
CA MET A 22 12.06 5.47 -20.39
C MET A 22 10.94 6.14 -21.17
N LEU A 23 11.01 6.15 -22.50
CA LEU A 23 9.95 6.67 -23.38
C LEU A 23 8.67 5.84 -23.27
N HIS A 24 8.78 4.52 -23.24
CA HIS A 24 7.65 3.62 -23.04
C HIS A 24 7.01 3.85 -21.66
N THR A 25 7.81 4.02 -20.62
CA THR A 25 7.33 4.30 -19.26
C THR A 25 6.65 5.67 -19.19
N ALA A 26 7.22 6.69 -19.84
CA ALA A 26 6.60 8.01 -19.96
C ALA A 26 5.29 7.95 -20.75
N TRP A 27 5.22 7.15 -21.81
CA TRP A 27 3.99 6.90 -22.57
C TRP A 27 2.91 6.21 -21.74
N LEU A 28 3.27 5.18 -20.96
CA LEU A 28 2.36 4.51 -20.04
C LEU A 28 1.85 5.47 -18.96
N LEU A 29 2.74 6.27 -18.37
CA LEU A 29 2.38 7.28 -17.38
C LEU A 29 1.47 8.35 -18.00
N TYR A 30 1.74 8.77 -19.23
CA TYR A 30 0.89 9.68 -19.97
C TYR A 30 -0.51 9.08 -20.21
N GLY A 31 -0.60 7.81 -20.63
CA GLY A 31 -1.89 7.11 -20.80
C GLY A 31 -2.65 6.90 -19.49
N PHE A 32 -1.94 6.80 -18.37
CA PHE A 32 -2.53 6.79 -17.04
C PHE A 32 -3.11 8.16 -16.66
N LEU A 33 -2.37 9.24 -16.90
CA LEU A 33 -2.82 10.59 -16.57
C LEU A 33 -3.88 11.12 -17.56
N ASN A 34 -3.86 10.67 -18.81
CA ASN A 34 -4.72 11.19 -19.87
C ASN A 34 -5.52 10.06 -20.52
N THR A 35 -6.71 9.81 -19.99
CA THR A 35 -7.70 8.92 -20.61
C THR A 35 -8.33 9.59 -21.80
N LYS A 36 -8.31 8.93 -22.97
CA LYS A 36 -9.00 9.44 -24.16
C LYS A 36 -10.51 9.34 -24.00
N PRO A 37 -11.29 10.40 -24.29
CA PRO A 37 -12.74 10.32 -24.26
C PRO A 37 -13.28 9.46 -25.41
N CYS A 38 -14.50 8.96 -25.27
CA CYS A 38 -15.17 8.18 -26.30
C CYS A 38 -15.67 9.07 -27.45
N ASP A 39 -15.10 8.90 -28.64
CA ASP A 39 -15.59 9.54 -29.87
C ASP A 39 -16.77 8.72 -30.42
N GLY A 40 -18.00 9.16 -30.17
CA GLY A 40 -19.24 8.47 -30.54
C GLY A 40 -19.47 8.21 -32.04
N GLY A 41 -18.50 8.55 -32.91
CA GLY A 41 -18.58 8.40 -34.36
C GLY A 41 -18.35 7.00 -34.91
N ARG A 42 -17.90 6.02 -34.11
CA ARG A 42 -17.55 4.66 -34.57
C ARG A 42 -18.53 3.55 -34.22
N GLY A 43 -19.70 3.88 -33.67
CA GLY A 43 -20.65 2.86 -33.17
C GLY A 43 -20.15 2.11 -31.93
N GLU A 44 -19.10 2.62 -31.27
CA GLU A 44 -18.61 2.09 -30.00
C GLU A 44 -19.60 2.42 -28.86
N PRO A 45 -19.89 1.48 -27.95
CA PRO A 45 -20.73 1.75 -26.79
C PRO A 45 -20.00 2.70 -25.84
N CYS A 46 -20.40 3.98 -25.85
CA CYS A 46 -19.92 4.99 -24.92
C CYS A 46 -20.74 5.00 -23.63
N ILE A 47 -20.05 5.25 -22.52
CA ILE A 47 -20.61 5.36 -21.18
C ILE A 47 -20.53 6.83 -20.75
N SER A 48 -21.68 7.44 -20.54
CA SER A 48 -21.80 8.86 -20.18
C SER A 48 -22.01 9.04 -18.67
N SER A 49 -21.66 10.22 -18.14
CA SER A 49 -21.91 10.53 -16.73
C SER A 49 -23.40 10.71 -16.47
N TYR A 50 -23.90 10.19 -15.36
CA TYR A 50 -25.24 10.52 -14.87
C TYR A 50 -25.38 12.02 -14.55
N LEU A 51 -24.30 12.69 -14.14
CA LEU A 51 -24.28 14.13 -13.85
C LEU A 51 -24.46 15.00 -15.09
N ALA A 52 -24.07 14.51 -16.27
CA ALA A 52 -24.16 15.26 -17.53
C ALA A 52 -25.61 15.59 -17.93
N ALA A 53 -26.59 14.82 -17.46
CA ALA A 53 -28.00 15.10 -17.67
C ALA A 53 -28.54 16.23 -16.78
N LYS A 54 -27.70 16.82 -15.91
CA LYS A 54 -28.08 17.75 -14.84
C LYS A 54 -29.38 17.32 -14.14
N PRO A 55 -29.45 16.08 -13.63
CA PRO A 55 -30.64 15.65 -12.90
C PRO A 55 -30.84 16.59 -11.70
N ARG A 56 -32.09 16.77 -11.26
CA ARG A 56 -32.37 17.41 -9.97
C ARG A 56 -31.85 16.49 -8.87
N LEU A 57 -30.54 16.52 -8.64
CA LEU A 57 -29.85 15.85 -7.55
C LEU A 57 -30.15 16.69 -6.32
N GLN A 58 -31.10 16.23 -5.53
CA GLN A 58 -31.23 16.71 -4.17
C GLN A 58 -30.75 15.55 -3.31
N LEU A 59 -29.94 15.87 -2.30
CA LEU A 59 -29.69 15.04 -1.12
C LEU A 59 -28.47 14.11 -1.26
N MET A 60 -27.29 14.71 -1.05
CA MET A 60 -26.24 13.96 -0.35
C MET A 60 -26.69 13.81 1.10
N SER A 61 -26.87 12.57 1.55
CA SER A 61 -27.31 12.26 2.89
C SER A 61 -26.27 11.38 3.58
N VAL A 62 -25.83 11.79 4.75
CA VAL A 62 -24.95 11.01 5.62
C VAL A 62 -25.81 10.40 6.71
N PHE A 63 -25.87 9.07 6.74
CA PHE A 63 -26.47 8.31 7.82
C PHE A 63 -25.38 7.73 8.71
N THR A 64 -25.70 7.51 9.98
CA THR A 64 -24.89 6.74 10.91
C THR A 64 -25.56 5.42 11.19
N CYS A 65 -24.77 4.36 11.30
CA CYS A 65 -25.25 3.01 11.53
C CYS A 65 -24.23 2.20 12.33
N LEU A 66 -24.68 1.19 13.05
CA LEU A 66 -23.83 0.28 13.82
C LEU A 66 -23.20 -0.80 12.92
N VAL A 67 -23.99 -1.27 11.95
CA VAL A 67 -23.59 -2.24 10.92
C VAL A 67 -24.13 -1.75 9.57
N PRO A 68 -23.27 -1.59 8.54
CA PRO A 68 -23.67 -0.96 7.27
C PRO A 68 -24.83 -1.64 6.54
N ASP A 69 -25.01 -2.97 6.68
CA ASP A 69 -26.01 -3.71 5.89
C ASP A 69 -27.23 -4.21 6.69
N ASN A 70 -27.21 -4.13 8.03
CA ASN A 70 -28.20 -4.82 8.90
C ASN A 70 -28.75 -3.97 10.05
N SER A 71 -28.42 -2.67 10.13
CA SER A 71 -28.83 -1.82 11.26
C SER A 71 -29.67 -0.63 10.84
N GLN A 72 -30.42 -0.06 11.79
CA GLN A 72 -31.23 1.14 11.56
C GLN A 72 -30.32 2.33 11.23
N LEU A 73 -30.65 3.02 10.14
CA LEU A 73 -29.92 4.19 9.67
C LEU A 73 -30.44 5.44 10.37
N THR A 74 -29.59 6.09 11.16
CA THR A 74 -29.90 7.39 11.78
C THR A 74 -29.41 8.51 10.88
N LEU A 75 -30.26 9.45 10.50
CA LEU A 75 -29.85 10.56 9.64
C LEU A 75 -28.97 11.54 10.43
N ALA A 76 -27.73 11.74 9.99
CA ALA A 76 -26.82 12.72 10.58
C ALA A 76 -26.86 14.05 9.81
N LEU A 77 -26.62 14.00 8.50
CA LEU A 77 -26.59 15.19 7.65
C LEU A 77 -27.44 14.97 6.40
N ARG A 78 -28.20 16.00 6.02
CA ARG A 78 -28.94 16.04 4.76
C ARG A 78 -28.64 17.35 4.05
N VAL A 79 -28.30 17.28 2.76
CA VAL A 79 -27.99 18.46 1.94
C VAL A 79 -28.98 18.55 0.77
N ASP A 80 -30.02 19.37 0.92
CA ASP A 80 -31.17 19.42 0.00
C ASP A 80 -30.85 20.03 -1.38
N LEU A 81 -29.76 20.81 -1.50
CA LEU A 81 -29.27 21.40 -2.75
C LEU A 81 -27.79 21.10 -2.90
N PHE A 82 -27.47 19.95 -3.49
CA PHE A 82 -26.10 19.49 -3.67
C PHE A 82 -25.61 19.88 -5.07
N ASP A 83 -24.69 20.83 -5.14
CA ASP A 83 -23.93 21.12 -6.35
C ASP A 83 -22.63 20.31 -6.36
N PRO A 84 -22.47 19.34 -7.29
CA PRO A 84 -21.27 18.49 -7.36
C PRO A 84 -19.96 19.25 -7.59
N HIS A 85 -20.01 20.50 -8.06
CA HIS A 85 -18.82 21.31 -8.31
C HIS A 85 -18.45 22.22 -7.13
N SER A 86 -19.38 22.41 -6.19
CA SER A 86 -19.15 23.26 -5.01
C SER A 86 -18.38 22.51 -3.94
N THR A 87 -17.59 23.23 -3.15
CA THR A 87 -16.98 22.69 -1.93
C THR A 87 -17.76 23.19 -0.71
N PHE A 88 -17.92 22.33 0.30
CA PHE A 88 -18.52 22.75 1.55
C PHE A 88 -17.93 22.02 2.74
N GLU A 89 -18.01 22.65 3.90
CA GLU A 89 -17.67 22.07 5.18
C GLU A 89 -18.81 22.34 6.16
N ARG A 90 -19.33 21.29 6.80
CA ARG A 90 -20.44 21.39 7.75
C ARG A 90 -20.17 20.58 8.98
N GLN A 91 -20.37 21.20 10.14
CA GLN A 91 -20.29 20.52 11.42
C GLN A 91 -21.68 20.09 11.88
N VAL A 92 -21.79 18.85 12.33
CA VAL A 92 -23.05 18.22 12.78
C VAL A 92 -22.79 17.50 14.10
N SER A 93 -23.73 17.54 15.03
CA SER A 93 -23.69 16.71 16.24
C SER A 93 -24.35 15.36 15.97
N VAL A 94 -23.57 14.29 16.06
CA VAL A 94 -24.03 12.91 15.86
C VAL A 94 -24.36 12.29 17.21
N SER A 95 -25.58 11.74 17.34
CA SER A 95 -26.00 10.98 18.52
C SER A 95 -25.32 9.60 18.55
N LEU A 96 -24.73 9.23 19.70
CA LEU A 96 -24.07 7.94 19.88
C LEU A 96 -25.05 6.89 20.43
N PRO A 97 -25.26 5.76 19.71
CA PRO A 97 -26.02 4.63 20.25
C PRO A 97 -25.37 4.05 21.52
N GLU A 98 -26.17 3.48 22.41
CA GLU A 98 -25.69 2.82 23.64
C GLU A 98 -24.67 1.71 23.34
N GLU A 99 -24.84 0.99 22.23
CA GLU A 99 -23.90 -0.03 21.77
C GLU A 99 -22.51 0.57 21.49
N THR A 100 -22.44 1.75 20.85
CA THR A 100 -21.18 2.44 20.59
C THR A 100 -20.54 2.95 21.89
N GLN A 101 -21.35 3.41 22.85
CA GLN A 101 -20.86 3.80 24.18
C GLN A 101 -20.27 2.59 24.93
N ASN A 102 -20.84 1.41 24.74
CA ASN A 102 -20.35 0.14 25.27
C ASN A 102 -19.23 -0.48 24.41
N ASN A 103 -18.32 0.35 23.88
CA ASN A 103 -17.21 -0.04 23.01
C ASN A 103 -17.65 -0.75 21.72
N GLY A 104 -18.82 -0.43 21.16
CA GLY A 104 -19.23 -0.85 19.82
C GLY A 104 -18.62 0.02 18.72
N SER A 105 -18.66 -0.47 17.48
CA SER A 105 -18.26 0.29 16.30
C SER A 105 -19.40 1.14 15.76
N LEU A 106 -19.11 2.35 15.31
CA LEU A 106 -20.04 3.18 14.53
C LEU A 106 -19.48 3.45 13.14
N TYR A 107 -20.36 3.40 12.15
CA TYR A 107 -20.07 3.69 10.75
C TYR A 107 -20.92 4.88 10.27
N ALA A 108 -20.36 5.67 9.38
CA ALA A 108 -21.07 6.64 8.57
C ALA A 108 -21.27 6.06 7.17
N VAL A 109 -22.51 5.98 6.70
CA VAL A 109 -22.85 5.63 5.33
C VAL A 109 -23.27 6.88 4.59
N VAL A 110 -22.47 7.24 3.60
CA VAL A 110 -22.70 8.40 2.75
C VAL A 110 -23.47 7.92 1.52
N TYR A 111 -24.67 8.45 1.30
CA TYR A 111 -25.50 8.17 0.14
C TYR A 111 -25.54 9.37 -0.79
N VAL A 112 -25.46 9.08 -2.09
CA VAL A 112 -25.78 9.99 -3.19
C VAL A 112 -26.98 9.40 -3.92
N HIS A 113 -28.13 10.06 -3.81
CA HIS A 113 -29.40 9.57 -4.35
C HIS A 113 -30.22 10.69 -5.01
N LYS A 114 -31.32 10.32 -5.65
CA LYS A 114 -32.23 11.25 -6.31
C LYS A 114 -33.08 12.04 -5.31
N ALA A 115 -33.39 13.27 -5.69
CA ALA A 115 -34.37 14.13 -5.02
C ALA A 115 -35.74 13.49 -4.77
N GLY A 116 -36.25 13.63 -3.56
CA GLY A 116 -37.63 13.27 -3.20
C GLY A 116 -37.89 11.77 -3.02
N VAL A 117 -36.86 10.92 -3.12
CA VAL A 117 -36.92 9.48 -2.85
C VAL A 117 -36.02 9.19 -1.66
N SER A 118 -36.41 8.27 -0.79
CA SER A 118 -35.51 7.80 0.29
C SER A 118 -34.34 7.04 -0.34
N PRO A 119 -33.10 7.14 0.20
CA PRO A 119 -31.95 6.44 -0.38
C PRO A 119 -32.22 4.95 -0.56
N LEU A 120 -32.80 4.30 0.46
CA LEU A 120 -33.13 2.87 0.46
C LEU A 120 -34.09 2.43 -0.65
N GLU A 121 -34.91 3.33 -1.19
CA GLU A 121 -35.85 3.04 -2.28
C GLU A 121 -35.25 3.36 -3.67
N ASP A 122 -34.14 4.10 -3.71
CA ASP A 122 -33.52 4.54 -4.96
C ASP A 122 -32.64 3.44 -5.57
N ARG A 123 -33.08 2.88 -6.70
CA ARG A 123 -32.30 1.89 -7.46
C ARG A 123 -31.00 2.44 -8.05
N ARG A 124 -30.82 3.77 -8.08
CA ARG A 124 -29.65 4.46 -8.63
C ARG A 124 -28.80 5.12 -7.55
N GLU A 125 -28.89 4.64 -6.31
CA GLU A 125 -28.04 5.13 -5.23
C GLU A 125 -26.57 4.68 -5.37
N VAL A 126 -25.68 5.55 -4.91
CA VAL A 126 -24.28 5.21 -4.62
C VAL A 126 -24.05 5.44 -3.15
N HIS A 127 -23.53 4.42 -2.47
CA HIS A 127 -23.21 4.51 -1.05
C HIS A 127 -21.76 4.11 -0.77
N TYR A 128 -21.19 4.72 0.27
CA TYR A 128 -19.88 4.36 0.82
C TYR A 128 -19.96 4.35 2.34
N ALA A 129 -19.49 3.27 2.97
CA ALA A 129 -19.45 3.14 4.43
C ALA A 129 -18.04 3.43 4.95
N ALA A 130 -17.91 4.39 5.86
CA ALA A 130 -16.66 4.76 6.52
C ALA A 130 -16.78 4.54 8.02
N GLN A 131 -15.73 4.00 8.65
CA GLN A 131 -15.73 3.79 10.10
C GLN A 131 -15.47 5.12 10.84
N LEU A 132 -16.32 5.46 11.81
CA LEU A 132 -16.20 6.66 12.65
C LEU A 132 -15.49 6.40 13.98
N THR A 133 -15.45 5.14 14.42
CA THR A 133 -14.82 4.74 15.69
C THR A 133 -13.60 3.87 15.46
N THR A 134 -12.52 4.09 16.18
CA THR A 134 -11.30 3.26 16.11
C THR A 134 -10.83 2.89 17.52
N TYR A 135 -10.33 1.67 17.69
CA TYR A 135 -9.79 1.22 18.97
C TYR A 135 -8.28 1.48 19.02
N ILE A 136 -7.84 2.18 20.06
CA ILE A 136 -6.42 2.42 20.30
C ILE A 136 -6.07 1.88 21.69
N THR A 137 -5.01 1.09 21.75
CA THR A 137 -4.42 0.68 23.02
C THR A 137 -3.44 1.76 23.49
N PRO A 138 -3.58 2.25 24.73
CA PRO A 138 -2.68 3.29 25.23
C PRO A 138 -1.23 2.75 25.25
N PRO A 139 -0.25 3.56 24.83
CA PRO A 139 1.15 3.13 24.84
C PRO A 139 1.59 2.83 26.27
N SER A 140 2.20 1.66 26.48
CA SER A 140 2.78 1.30 27.77
C SER A 140 3.88 2.29 28.12
N THR A 141 3.66 3.13 29.14
CA THR A 141 4.69 4.00 29.72
C THR A 141 5.81 3.13 30.30
N LYS A 142 6.86 2.89 29.50
CA LYS A 142 8.11 2.30 29.97
C LYS A 142 8.79 3.32 30.89
N GLY A 143 8.49 3.29 32.18
CA GLY A 143 9.13 4.22 33.11
C GLY A 143 8.63 4.30 34.55
N GLN A 144 7.67 3.48 35.01
CA GLN A 144 7.35 3.44 36.45
C GLN A 144 7.20 2.01 36.97
N LYS A 145 7.73 1.84 38.18
CA LYS A 145 8.13 0.60 38.85
C LYS A 145 7.08 -0.51 38.82
N ALA A 146 7.57 -1.73 38.64
CA ALA A 146 6.86 -2.98 38.85
C ALA A 146 6.39 -3.11 40.30
N SER A 147 5.21 -2.55 40.60
CA SER A 147 4.31 -2.96 41.68
C SER A 147 3.09 -2.04 41.70
N ARG A 148 2.25 -2.12 40.65
CA ARG A 148 0.81 -1.85 40.75
C ARG A 148 0.13 -2.62 39.62
N LYS A 149 -1.00 -3.20 39.99
CA LYS A 149 -1.66 -4.36 39.40
C LYS A 149 -1.99 -4.17 37.92
N ARG A 150 -2.19 -5.31 37.24
CA ARG A 150 -2.89 -5.52 35.97
C ARG A 150 -4.30 -4.88 35.97
N GLU A 151 -4.43 -3.58 36.10
CA GLU A 151 -5.54 -2.86 35.50
C GLU A 151 -5.21 -2.75 34.02
N SER A 152 -5.59 -3.82 33.34
CA SER A 152 -5.75 -4.00 31.90
C SER A 152 -5.51 -2.75 31.06
N GLN A 153 -4.54 -2.83 30.16
CA GLN A 153 -4.45 -2.02 28.94
C GLN A 153 -5.71 -2.27 28.09
N ARG A 154 -6.86 -1.71 28.52
CA ARG A 154 -8.11 -1.85 27.77
C ARG A 154 -8.01 -0.96 26.55
N PRO A 155 -8.33 -1.47 25.34
CA PRO A 155 -8.47 -0.61 24.18
C PRO A 155 -9.57 0.43 24.47
N VAL A 156 -9.28 1.70 24.22
CA VAL A 156 -10.23 2.80 24.36
C VAL A 156 -10.75 3.13 22.96
N SER A 157 -12.08 3.29 22.85
CA SER A 157 -12.73 3.71 21.61
C SER A 157 -12.48 5.20 21.39
N HIS A 158 -12.04 5.54 20.19
CA HIS A 158 -11.79 6.89 19.76
C HIS A 158 -12.73 7.26 18.62
N TRP A 159 -13.22 8.49 18.65
CA TRP A 159 -14.07 9.13 17.67
C TRP A 159 -13.24 9.84 16.61
N ARG A 160 -13.67 9.71 15.36
CA ARG A 160 -13.17 10.44 14.20
C ARG A 160 -14.06 11.67 13.94
N PRO A 161 -13.59 12.89 14.26
CA PRO A 161 -14.40 14.10 14.07
C PRO A 161 -14.43 14.62 12.63
N HIS A 162 -13.54 14.18 11.73
CA HIS A 162 -13.47 14.71 10.36
C HIS A 162 -13.76 13.62 9.31
N LEU A 163 -14.80 13.83 8.50
CA LEU A 163 -15.20 12.98 7.39
C LEU A 163 -15.04 13.75 6.07
N SER A 164 -13.95 13.49 5.35
CA SER A 164 -13.65 14.11 4.07
C SER A 164 -14.15 13.27 2.91
N ILE A 165 -15.10 13.79 2.17
CA ILE A 165 -15.85 13.13 1.12
C ILE A 165 -15.49 13.76 -0.22
N THR A 166 -15.17 12.92 -1.20
CA THR A 166 -14.81 13.37 -2.55
C THR A 166 -15.69 12.67 -3.57
N VAL A 167 -16.16 13.41 -4.57
CA VAL A 167 -16.94 12.86 -5.69
C VAL A 167 -16.31 13.29 -7.00
N MET A 168 -16.24 12.37 -7.96
CA MET A 168 -15.84 12.71 -9.32
C MET A 168 -16.97 13.51 -9.99
N SER A 169 -16.80 14.83 -10.05
CA SER A 169 -17.79 15.77 -10.60
C SER A 169 -17.59 16.07 -12.08
N GLU A 170 -16.43 15.71 -12.64
CA GLU A 170 -16.09 15.93 -14.05
C GLU A 170 -16.96 15.10 -15.00
N GLU A 171 -17.50 15.75 -16.04
CA GLU A 171 -18.25 15.09 -17.10
C GLU A 171 -17.30 14.40 -18.10
N PHE A 172 -16.91 13.16 -17.78
CA PHE A 172 -16.08 12.34 -18.67
C PHE A 172 -16.90 11.24 -19.36
N ILE A 173 -16.64 10.96 -20.64
CA ILE A 173 -17.32 9.90 -21.40
C ILE A 173 -16.31 8.76 -21.64
N PHE A 174 -16.57 7.60 -21.04
CA PHE A 174 -15.71 6.43 -21.18
C PHE A 174 -16.11 5.58 -22.38
N SER A 175 -15.13 5.03 -23.09
CA SER A 175 -15.38 3.91 -24.00
C SER A 175 -15.34 2.60 -23.19
N LYS A 176 -16.16 1.61 -23.55
CA LYS A 176 -16.17 0.32 -22.84
C LYS A 176 -14.79 -0.38 -22.85
N ALA A 177 -14.03 -0.23 -23.95
CA ALA A 177 -12.69 -0.78 -24.08
C ALA A 177 -11.61 0.06 -23.36
N GLY A 178 -11.79 1.38 -23.29
CA GLY A 178 -10.87 2.31 -22.65
C GLY A 178 -11.11 2.51 -21.15
N LEU A 179 -12.10 1.84 -20.55
CA LEU A 179 -12.41 1.96 -19.12
C LEU A 179 -11.30 1.30 -18.27
N PRO A 180 -10.55 2.09 -17.49
CA PRO A 180 -9.47 1.57 -16.66
C PRO A 180 -10.00 0.62 -15.56
N SER A 181 -9.23 -0.41 -15.23
CA SER A 181 -9.62 -1.42 -14.23
C SER A 181 -9.71 -0.86 -12.81
N ASP A 182 -8.90 0.16 -12.50
CA ASP A 182 -8.91 0.91 -11.23
C ASP A 182 -10.26 1.59 -10.99
N VAL A 183 -10.77 2.30 -12.00
CA VAL A 183 -12.06 3.02 -11.91
C VAL A 183 -13.25 2.05 -11.90
N ARG A 184 -13.14 0.92 -12.61
CA ARG A 184 -14.23 -0.05 -12.75
C ARG A 184 -14.78 -0.56 -11.42
N ARG A 185 -13.95 -0.69 -10.38
CA ARG A 185 -14.38 -1.17 -9.06
C ARG A 185 -15.31 -0.19 -8.34
N TYR A 186 -15.15 1.10 -8.60
CA TYR A 186 -15.96 2.16 -8.00
C TYR A 186 -17.16 2.56 -8.87
N MET A 187 -17.16 2.14 -10.13
CA MET A 187 -18.17 2.51 -11.11
C MET A 187 -19.38 1.59 -11.05
N ARG A 188 -20.53 2.16 -10.68
CA ARG A 188 -21.85 1.53 -10.86
C ARG A 188 -22.45 1.99 -12.18
N LEU A 189 -22.80 1.03 -13.02
CA LEU A 189 -23.39 1.29 -14.34
C LEU A 189 -24.91 1.19 -14.27
N SER A 190 -25.60 2.18 -14.82
CA SER A 190 -27.04 2.21 -15.02
C SER A 190 -27.34 2.28 -16.51
N GLN A 191 -28.12 1.32 -17.01
CA GLN A 191 -28.50 1.25 -18.42
C GLN A 191 -29.96 1.70 -18.57
N GLU A 192 -30.17 2.77 -19.34
CA GLU A 192 -31.50 3.28 -19.67
C GLU A 192 -31.69 3.23 -21.19
N GLY A 193 -32.38 2.19 -21.65
CA GLY A 193 -32.54 1.88 -23.08
C GLY A 193 -31.20 1.61 -23.77
N ARG A 194 -30.84 2.47 -24.73
CA ARG A 194 -29.57 2.38 -25.49
C ARG A 194 -28.42 3.18 -24.90
N ARG A 195 -28.66 4.04 -23.90
CA ARG A 195 -27.61 4.85 -23.27
C ARG A 195 -27.09 4.16 -22.02
N MET A 196 -25.78 3.95 -21.96
CA MET A 196 -25.10 3.46 -20.77
C MET A 196 -24.62 4.68 -19.98
N THR A 197 -25.02 4.76 -18.72
CA THR A 197 -24.61 5.85 -17.83
C THR A 197 -23.89 5.29 -16.61
N TYR A 198 -22.90 5.99 -16.09
CA TYR A 198 -22.30 5.66 -14.81
C TYR A 198 -22.79 6.61 -13.72
N LEU A 199 -23.02 6.06 -12.54
CA LEU A 199 -23.39 6.83 -11.36
C LEU A 199 -22.15 7.56 -10.79
N PRO A 200 -22.34 8.65 -10.03
CA PRO A 200 -21.24 9.43 -9.46
C PRO A 200 -20.27 8.55 -8.67
N LEU A 201 -18.97 8.73 -8.89
CA LEU A 201 -17.95 7.95 -8.18
C LEU A 201 -17.65 8.64 -6.85
N LEU A 202 -18.02 7.98 -5.76
CA LEU A 202 -17.86 8.46 -4.39
C LEU A 202 -16.64 7.81 -3.73
N LEU A 203 -15.80 8.63 -3.10
CA LEU A 203 -14.66 8.17 -2.30
C LEU A 203 -14.57 8.97 -1.00
N VAL A 204 -14.50 8.28 0.13
CA VAL A 204 -14.17 8.89 1.42
C VAL A 204 -12.67 8.79 1.64
N ASN A 205 -12.01 9.91 1.89
CA ASN A 205 -10.58 9.92 2.14
C ASN A 205 -10.30 9.50 3.60
N GLU A 206 -9.87 8.25 3.80
CA GLU A 206 -9.47 7.74 5.10
C GLU A 206 -8.10 8.28 5.56
N LEU A 207 -7.23 8.65 4.60
CA LEU A 207 -5.87 9.13 4.86
C LEU A 207 -5.84 10.55 5.45
N SER A 208 -6.94 11.30 5.35
CA SER A 208 -7.05 12.64 5.93
C SER A 208 -7.07 12.61 7.47
N CYS A 209 -7.54 11.51 8.07
CA CYS A 209 -7.66 11.38 9.52
C CYS A 209 -6.30 11.07 10.16
N ARG A 210 -5.85 11.94 11.06
CA ARG A 210 -4.62 11.72 11.85
C ARG A 210 -4.99 11.19 13.22
N VAL A 211 -4.13 10.33 13.77
CA VAL A 211 -4.34 9.73 15.11
C VAL A 211 -4.47 10.80 16.20
N LYS A 212 -3.75 11.92 16.08
CA LYS A 212 -3.79 13.04 17.02
C LYS A 212 -5.11 13.83 17.03
N ASP A 213 -5.90 13.72 15.96
CA ASP A 213 -7.15 14.46 15.81
C ASP A 213 -8.35 13.60 16.29
N LEU A 214 -8.09 12.37 16.74
CA LEU A 214 -9.09 11.47 17.30
C LEU A 214 -9.44 11.89 18.73
N MET A 215 -10.71 11.78 19.09
CA MET A 215 -11.22 12.14 20.42
C MET A 215 -11.60 10.88 21.20
N GLU A 216 -11.24 10.79 22.47
CA GLU A 216 -11.66 9.66 23.32
C GLU A 216 -13.17 9.70 23.58
N ILE A 217 -13.85 8.55 23.43
CA ILE A 217 -15.28 8.43 23.72
C ILE A 217 -15.45 8.12 25.20
N ASN A 218 -16.07 9.05 25.93
CA ASN A 218 -16.45 8.84 27.32
C ASN A 218 -17.84 8.19 27.37
N GLY A 219 -18.08 7.28 28.34
CA GLY A 219 -19.40 6.66 28.52
C GLY A 219 -20.54 7.64 28.84
N SER A 220 -20.24 8.93 29.08
CA SER A 220 -21.21 9.99 29.32
C SER A 220 -21.49 10.87 28.09
N SER A 221 -20.74 10.74 26.99
CA SER A 221 -20.95 11.57 25.79
C SER A 221 -22.07 11.00 24.93
N MET A 222 -23.24 11.65 24.94
CA MET A 222 -24.40 11.26 24.12
C MET A 222 -24.33 11.78 22.68
N GLN A 223 -23.62 12.90 22.45
CA GLN A 223 -23.45 13.49 21.13
C GLN A 223 -21.99 13.89 20.92
N LEU A 224 -21.48 13.65 19.70
CA LEU A 224 -20.13 14.04 19.30
C LEU A 224 -20.15 14.87 18.01
N PRO A 225 -19.26 15.87 17.88
CA PRO A 225 -19.18 16.68 16.67
C PRO A 225 -18.54 15.88 15.53
N LEU A 226 -19.16 15.96 14.35
CA LEU A 226 -18.68 15.44 13.08
C LEU A 226 -18.64 16.58 12.06
N THR A 227 -17.44 16.94 11.63
CA THR A 227 -17.20 17.85 10.52
C THR A 227 -17.13 17.06 9.22
N VAL A 228 -18.13 17.27 8.36
CA VAL A 228 -18.23 16.68 7.04
C VAL A 228 -17.74 17.69 6.01
N SER A 229 -16.64 17.38 5.33
CA SER A 229 -16.12 18.17 4.22
C SER A 229 -16.38 17.48 2.90
N TYR A 230 -16.75 18.26 1.89
CA TYR A 230 -17.06 17.79 0.55
C TYR A 230 -16.25 18.56 -0.50
N GLU A 231 -15.69 17.82 -1.46
CA GLU A 231 -15.00 18.38 -2.61
C GLU A 231 -15.29 17.58 -3.90
N GLY A 232 -15.61 18.30 -4.98
CA GLY A 232 -15.69 17.77 -6.33
C GLY A 232 -14.32 17.69 -6.99
N ILE A 233 -13.95 16.52 -7.53
CA ILE A 233 -12.62 16.28 -8.10
C ILE A 233 -12.66 15.81 -9.56
N SER A 234 -11.56 16.06 -10.27
CA SER A 234 -11.32 15.59 -11.64
C SER A 234 -11.04 14.09 -11.70
N LEU A 235 -11.23 13.46 -12.86
CA LEU A 235 -10.92 12.05 -13.09
C LEU A 235 -9.44 11.74 -12.78
N ARG A 236 -8.53 12.65 -13.14
CA ARG A 236 -7.09 12.47 -12.90
C ARG A 236 -6.77 12.42 -11.42
N THR A 237 -7.32 13.37 -10.66
CA THR A 237 -7.18 13.44 -9.21
C THR A 237 -7.80 12.21 -8.55
N PHE A 238 -8.99 11.79 -9.00
CA PHE A 238 -9.68 10.61 -8.49
C PHE A 238 -8.85 9.33 -8.67
N ARG A 239 -8.31 9.10 -9.88
CA ARG A 239 -7.43 7.97 -10.15
C ARG A 239 -6.16 8.02 -9.30
N PHE A 240 -5.55 9.19 -9.16
CA PHE A 240 -4.38 9.36 -8.30
C PHE A 240 -4.67 8.93 -6.85
N TRP A 241 -5.79 9.37 -6.27
CA TRP A 241 -6.18 8.98 -4.90
C TRP A 241 -6.41 7.48 -4.74
N ILE A 242 -7.10 6.84 -5.70
CA ILE A 242 -7.30 5.38 -5.69
C ILE A 242 -5.94 4.66 -5.68
N HIS A 243 -5.06 5.04 -6.61
CA HIS A 243 -3.76 4.40 -6.72
C HIS A 243 -2.88 4.63 -5.50
N LEU A 244 -2.91 5.82 -4.92
CA LEU A 244 -2.18 6.12 -3.68
C LEU A 244 -2.67 5.24 -2.54
N HIS A 245 -4.00 5.10 -2.39
CA HIS A 245 -4.60 4.26 -1.37
C HIS A 245 -4.24 2.77 -1.55
N ASP A 246 -4.35 2.24 -2.78
CA ASP A 246 -4.04 0.84 -3.08
C ASP A 246 -2.55 0.53 -2.86
N ILE A 247 -1.65 1.44 -3.21
CA ILE A 247 -0.20 1.30 -2.96
C ILE A 247 0.07 1.19 -1.46
N LEU A 248 -0.48 2.10 -0.65
CA LEU A 248 -0.27 2.10 0.80
C LEU A 248 -0.79 0.82 1.46
N ILE A 249 -1.96 0.33 1.04
CA ILE A 249 -2.52 -0.92 1.52
C ILE A 249 -1.63 -2.11 1.12
N CYS A 250 -1.18 -2.16 -0.13
CA CYS A 250 -0.33 -3.24 -0.62
C CYS A 250 1.01 -3.28 0.13
N GLU A 251 1.64 -2.13 0.38
CA GLU A 251 2.87 -2.04 1.17
C GLU A 251 2.65 -2.53 2.61
N PHE A 252 1.56 -2.12 3.24
CA PHE A 252 1.21 -2.58 4.58
C PHE A 252 0.97 -4.10 4.63
N LEU A 253 0.21 -4.65 3.67
CA LEU A 253 -0.07 -6.08 3.59
C LEU A 253 1.20 -6.89 3.32
N ALA A 254 2.08 -6.41 2.42
CA ALA A 254 3.36 -7.03 2.15
C ALA A 254 4.23 -7.07 3.41
N LEU A 255 4.32 -5.94 4.14
CA LEU A 255 5.05 -5.86 5.40
C LEU A 255 4.47 -6.79 6.46
N LYS A 256 3.14 -6.81 6.63
CA LYS A 256 2.45 -7.69 7.58
C LYS A 256 2.73 -9.15 7.27
N ASN A 257 2.63 -9.55 6.01
CA ASN A 257 2.88 -10.92 5.58
C ASN A 257 4.33 -11.32 5.86
N ASP A 258 5.28 -10.44 5.57
CA ASP A 258 6.69 -10.65 5.79
C ASP A 258 7.04 -10.78 7.29
N ILE A 259 6.55 -9.86 8.13
CA ILE A 259 6.71 -9.95 9.60
C ILE A 259 6.11 -11.26 10.12
N CYS A 260 4.88 -11.62 9.72
CA CYS A 260 4.21 -12.85 10.16
C CYS A 260 5.01 -14.10 9.76
N SER A 261 5.49 -14.14 8.52
CA SER A 261 6.29 -15.24 7.98
C SER A 261 7.60 -15.40 8.76
N TRP A 262 8.32 -14.31 9.00
CA TRP A 262 9.54 -14.35 9.79
C TRP A 262 9.29 -14.64 11.26
N ALA A 263 8.24 -14.10 11.87
CA ALA A 263 7.88 -14.33 13.27
C ALA A 263 7.64 -15.83 13.57
N LYS A 264 6.88 -16.53 12.72
CA LYS A 264 6.56 -17.96 12.88
C LYS A 264 7.78 -18.88 12.81
N LYS A 265 8.86 -18.48 12.15
CA LYS A 265 10.10 -19.27 12.05
C LYS A 265 10.84 -19.28 13.39
N LYS A 266 10.66 -20.36 14.18
CA LYS A 266 11.38 -20.63 15.45
C LYS A 266 12.77 -21.24 15.25
N SER A 267 12.98 -21.93 14.15
CA SER A 267 14.26 -22.51 13.77
C SER A 267 14.43 -22.35 12.28
N MET A 268 15.61 -21.95 11.82
CA MET A 268 15.93 -21.77 10.40
C MET A 268 16.02 -23.12 9.64
N VAL A 269 15.33 -24.17 10.12
CA VAL A 269 15.25 -25.49 9.45
C VAL A 269 14.16 -25.32 8.41
N GLY A 270 14.51 -25.43 7.13
CA GLY A 270 13.63 -25.10 6.01
C GLY A 270 14.35 -24.29 4.94
N MET A 271 15.43 -23.58 5.30
CA MET A 271 16.38 -23.01 4.33
C MET A 271 17.71 -23.76 4.44
N SER A 272 17.81 -24.84 3.67
CA SER A 272 18.97 -25.73 3.44
C SER A 272 20.13 -25.59 4.43
N ARG A 273 20.03 -26.36 5.52
CA ARG A 273 21.03 -26.44 6.61
C ARG A 273 22.20 -27.38 6.29
N LYS A 274 22.31 -27.86 5.04
CA LYS A 274 23.25 -28.92 4.68
C LYS A 274 24.69 -28.41 4.41
N ASN A 275 24.87 -27.15 3.99
CA ASN A 275 26.20 -26.62 3.62
C ASN A 275 26.54 -25.30 4.34
N ASN A 276 27.75 -25.18 4.90
CA ASN A 276 28.26 -23.92 5.46
C ASN A 276 28.23 -22.76 4.45
N LEU A 277 28.37 -23.08 3.15
CA LEU A 277 28.30 -22.13 2.05
C LEU A 277 26.89 -21.58 1.79
N THR A 278 25.84 -22.40 1.89
CA THR A 278 24.45 -21.94 1.72
C THR A 278 24.00 -21.11 2.91
N LYS A 279 24.45 -21.48 4.12
CA LYS A 279 24.26 -20.67 5.33
C LYS A 279 24.88 -19.28 5.20
N HIS A 280 26.14 -19.19 4.77
CA HIS A 280 26.83 -17.91 4.57
C HIS A 280 26.15 -17.06 3.49
N ARG A 281 25.72 -17.67 2.38
CA ARG A 281 24.99 -16.97 1.30
C ARG A 281 23.67 -16.33 1.79
N LEU A 282 22.92 -17.04 2.63
CA LEU A 282 21.66 -16.53 3.19
C LEU A 282 21.89 -15.37 4.15
N GLN A 283 22.92 -15.46 5.00
CA GLN A 283 23.29 -14.39 5.92
C GLN A 283 23.74 -13.13 5.17
N MET A 284 24.55 -13.30 4.13
CA MET A 284 25.00 -12.20 3.28
C MET A 284 23.84 -11.54 2.54
N ASN A 285 22.88 -12.31 2.04
CA ASN A 285 21.70 -11.76 1.36
C ASN A 285 20.83 -10.89 2.30
N VAL A 286 20.56 -11.37 3.53
CA VAL A 286 19.78 -10.61 4.52
C VAL A 286 20.52 -9.34 4.95
N LEU A 287 21.82 -9.43 5.19
CA LEU A 287 22.64 -8.26 5.55
C LEU A 287 22.67 -7.22 4.42
N TRP A 288 22.81 -7.67 3.17
CA TRP A 288 22.86 -6.80 2.01
C TRP A 288 21.52 -6.14 1.71
N ARG A 289 20.41 -6.86 1.86
CA ARG A 289 19.06 -6.28 1.79
C ARG A 289 18.85 -5.21 2.85
N CYS A 290 19.25 -5.50 4.10
CA CYS A 290 19.19 -4.51 5.18
C CYS A 290 20.02 -3.26 4.86
N LEU A 291 21.25 -3.43 4.36
CA LEU A 291 22.10 -2.31 3.96
C LEU A 291 21.47 -1.51 2.82
N GLY A 292 20.95 -2.19 1.79
CA GLY A 292 20.27 -1.56 0.66
C GLY A 292 19.06 -0.73 1.08
N THR A 293 18.16 -1.29 1.88
CA THR A 293 16.97 -0.59 2.37
C THR A 293 17.33 0.57 3.30
N LEU A 294 18.34 0.41 4.16
CA LEU A 294 18.82 1.48 5.04
C LEU A 294 19.43 2.65 4.25
N LEU A 295 20.20 2.35 3.21
CA LEU A 295 20.76 3.37 2.31
C LEU A 295 19.66 4.14 1.56
N ILE A 296 18.63 3.43 1.08
CA ILE A 296 17.46 4.06 0.46
C ILE A 296 16.73 4.95 1.47
N PHE A 297 16.48 4.45 2.68
CA PHE A 297 15.83 5.22 3.74
C PHE A 297 16.63 6.49 4.11
N LEU A 298 17.94 6.37 4.29
CA LEU A 298 18.82 7.52 4.59
C LEU A 298 18.81 8.55 3.47
N HIS A 299 18.78 8.13 2.21
CA HIS A 299 18.69 9.04 1.08
C HIS A 299 17.33 9.75 1.01
N LEU A 300 16.24 9.03 1.25
CA LEU A 300 14.88 9.60 1.25
C LEU A 300 14.64 10.52 2.45
N LEU A 301 15.37 10.34 3.55
CA LEU A 301 15.26 11.15 4.76
C LEU A 301 15.65 12.62 4.53
N GLU A 302 16.50 12.93 3.54
CA GLU A 302 16.93 14.29 3.24
C GLU A 302 15.92 15.09 2.39
N GLU A 303 15.13 14.44 1.51
CA GLU A 303 14.37 15.15 0.46
C GLU A 303 12.89 14.76 0.31
N THR A 304 12.33 13.84 1.11
CA THR A 304 10.97 13.30 0.84
C THR A 304 9.89 13.60 1.88
N SER A 305 8.63 13.50 1.44
CA SER A 305 7.45 13.70 2.28
C SER A 305 7.24 12.55 3.27
N LEU A 306 6.64 12.86 4.43
CA LEU A 306 6.37 11.89 5.50
C LEU A 306 5.57 10.67 5.00
N LEU A 307 4.71 10.87 4.00
CA LEU A 307 3.88 9.83 3.39
C LEU A 307 4.71 8.71 2.74
N VAL A 308 5.86 9.05 2.14
CA VAL A 308 6.77 8.09 1.51
C VAL A 308 7.82 7.59 2.50
N LEU A 309 8.27 8.45 3.41
CA LEU A 309 9.30 8.11 4.38
C LEU A 309 8.83 7.06 5.40
N LEU A 310 7.56 7.11 5.81
CA LEU A 310 7.03 6.25 6.88
C LEU A 310 6.98 4.76 6.47
N PRO A 311 6.42 4.37 5.30
CA PRO A 311 6.46 2.97 4.87
C PRO A 311 7.89 2.44 4.65
N VAL A 312 8.77 3.23 4.03
CA VAL A 312 10.17 2.83 3.81
C VAL A 312 10.93 2.68 5.13
N GLY A 313 10.70 3.59 6.09
CA GLY A 313 11.29 3.52 7.42
C GLY A 313 10.86 2.29 8.21
N LEU A 314 9.56 1.96 8.19
CA LEU A 314 9.05 0.72 8.79
C LEU A 314 9.68 -0.52 8.15
N GLY A 315 9.80 -0.53 6.81
CA GLY A 315 10.52 -1.58 6.08
C GLY A 315 11.97 -1.73 6.52
N ALA A 316 12.70 -0.62 6.66
CA ALA A 316 14.09 -0.63 7.13
C ALA A 316 14.22 -1.20 8.55
N CYS A 317 13.35 -0.81 9.48
CA CYS A 317 13.34 -1.38 10.84
C CYS A 317 13.09 -2.90 10.84
N VAL A 318 12.20 -3.39 9.97
CA VAL A 318 11.91 -4.83 9.85
C VAL A 318 13.10 -5.58 9.27
N GLU A 319 13.80 -5.04 8.26
CA GLU A 319 15.03 -5.65 7.74
C GLU A 319 16.12 -5.74 8.81
N VAL A 320 16.31 -4.69 9.61
CA VAL A 320 17.24 -4.71 10.75
C VAL A 320 16.85 -5.80 11.75
N TRP A 321 15.57 -5.93 12.09
CA TRP A 321 15.07 -6.99 12.98
C TRP A 321 15.36 -8.39 12.45
N LYS A 322 15.23 -8.62 11.13
CA LYS A 322 15.57 -9.91 10.50
C LYS A 322 17.06 -10.23 10.64
N VAL A 323 17.95 -9.24 10.45
CA VAL A 323 19.39 -9.42 10.67
C VAL A 323 19.64 -9.91 12.10
N PHE A 324 19.11 -9.22 13.11
CA PHE A 324 19.25 -9.65 14.51
C PHE A 324 18.74 -11.08 14.74
N LYS A 325 17.62 -11.44 14.12
CA LYS A 325 17.04 -12.79 14.20
C LYS A 325 17.91 -13.86 13.54
N VAL A 326 18.47 -13.58 12.36
CA VAL A 326 19.31 -14.51 11.57
C VAL A 326 20.66 -14.75 12.22
N PHE A 327 21.28 -13.70 12.74
CA PHE A 327 22.57 -13.81 13.43
C PHE A 327 22.44 -14.36 14.85
N LYS A 328 21.21 -14.60 15.35
CA LYS A 328 20.94 -15.00 16.74
C LYS A 328 21.80 -14.21 17.73
N ILE A 329 21.86 -12.89 17.54
CA ILE A 329 22.60 -12.01 18.45
C ILE A 329 21.79 -11.99 19.75
N GLN A 330 22.07 -12.96 20.63
CA GLN A 330 21.61 -12.91 22.00
C GLN A 330 22.47 -11.88 22.70
N ILE A 331 21.91 -10.69 22.91
CA ILE A 331 22.45 -9.72 23.85
C ILE A 331 22.34 -10.39 25.22
N THR A 332 23.39 -11.10 25.59
CA THR A 332 23.46 -11.87 26.84
C THR A 332 24.02 -10.90 27.87
N PHE A 333 23.13 -10.32 28.68
CA PHE A 333 23.54 -9.71 29.93
C PHE A 333 24.03 -10.86 30.82
N GLU A 334 25.28 -10.78 31.22
CA GLU A 334 26.06 -11.88 31.76
C GLU A 334 25.51 -12.38 33.11
N SER A 335 25.23 -13.69 33.21
CA SER A 335 25.79 -14.54 34.28
C SER A 335 25.64 -16.04 33.96
N SER A 336 26.79 -16.66 33.73
CA SER A 336 27.20 -18.05 34.02
C SER A 336 26.35 -19.25 33.56
N LYS A 337 26.77 -19.82 32.41
CA LYS A 337 26.81 -21.23 31.94
C LYS A 337 26.14 -21.45 30.57
N PRO A 338 26.82 -22.09 29.60
CA PRO A 338 26.25 -22.37 28.27
C PRO A 338 25.39 -23.66 28.30
N PRO A 339 24.25 -23.73 27.58
CA PRO A 339 23.58 -25.01 27.35
C PRO A 339 24.20 -25.72 26.14
N LEU A 340 24.48 -27.01 26.33
CA LEU A 340 24.91 -27.96 25.30
C LEU A 340 23.75 -28.16 24.30
N ILE A 341 23.93 -27.78 23.03
CA ILE A 341 22.92 -27.97 21.98
C ILE A 341 23.10 -29.37 21.38
N SER A 342 22.22 -30.30 21.74
CA SER A 342 22.05 -31.55 21.01
C SER A 342 21.28 -31.29 19.70
N SER A 343 21.84 -31.79 18.60
CA SER A 343 21.30 -31.67 17.25
C SER A 343 20.45 -32.90 16.93
N GLN A 344 19.12 -32.78 17.00
CA GLN A 344 18.22 -33.69 16.29
C GLN A 344 18.08 -33.22 14.83
N THR A 345 18.58 -34.04 13.91
CA THR A 345 18.36 -33.89 12.47
C THR A 345 17.01 -34.50 12.10
N ASN A 346 15.97 -33.67 11.94
CA ASN A 346 14.76 -34.13 11.26
C ASN A 346 15.07 -34.35 9.77
N LYS A 347 14.69 -35.52 9.23
CA LYS A 347 14.74 -35.84 7.80
C LYS A 347 13.92 -34.78 7.05
N LEU A 348 14.51 -34.14 6.03
CA LEU A 348 13.78 -33.28 5.09
C LEU A 348 12.82 -34.16 4.26
N ASP A 349 11.61 -33.67 4.02
CA ASP A 349 10.68 -34.28 3.06
C ASP A 349 11.28 -34.28 1.64
N GLU A 350 11.07 -35.35 0.88
CA GLU A 350 11.70 -35.57 -0.43
C GLU A 350 11.31 -34.49 -1.47
N GLU A 351 10.12 -33.90 -1.32
CA GLU A 351 9.66 -32.76 -2.14
C GLU A 351 10.42 -31.47 -1.82
N GLU A 352 10.63 -31.15 -0.53
CA GLU A 352 11.47 -29.99 -0.12
C GLU A 352 12.91 -30.13 -0.62
N ARG A 353 13.44 -31.37 -0.68
CA ARG A 353 14.78 -31.65 -1.16
C ARG A 353 14.93 -31.34 -2.66
N LYS A 354 13.95 -31.71 -3.48
CA LYS A 354 13.95 -31.41 -4.92
C LYS A 354 13.88 -29.91 -5.17
N THR A 355 13.02 -29.19 -4.45
CA THR A 355 12.92 -27.72 -4.56
C THR A 355 14.25 -27.03 -4.22
N VAL A 356 14.92 -27.46 -3.16
CA VAL A 356 16.23 -26.92 -2.76
C VAL A 356 17.33 -27.18 -3.80
N GLU A 357 17.28 -28.31 -4.50
CA GLU A 357 18.25 -28.67 -5.53
C GLU A 357 18.08 -27.79 -6.78
N TYR A 358 16.84 -27.59 -7.23
CA TYR A 358 16.52 -26.67 -8.33
C TYR A 358 16.90 -25.22 -7.99
N ASP A 359 16.60 -24.75 -6.77
CA ASP A 359 16.99 -23.42 -6.29
C ASP A 359 18.52 -23.22 -6.29
N THR A 360 19.26 -24.25 -5.90
CA THR A 360 20.73 -24.21 -5.85
C THR A 360 21.33 -24.17 -7.25
N GLN A 361 20.75 -24.90 -8.20
CA GLN A 361 21.20 -24.94 -9.58
C GLN A 361 20.90 -23.62 -10.30
N ALA A 362 19.67 -23.12 -10.19
CA ALA A 362 19.25 -21.85 -10.79
C ALA A 362 20.07 -20.67 -10.24
N SER A 363 20.27 -20.59 -8.92
CA SER A 363 21.08 -19.54 -8.31
C SER A 363 22.56 -19.61 -8.72
N ARG A 364 23.11 -20.80 -8.99
CA ARG A 364 24.50 -20.96 -9.46
C ARG A 364 24.67 -20.41 -10.88
N TYR A 365 23.84 -20.82 -11.83
CA TYR A 365 23.92 -20.33 -13.21
C TYR A 365 23.72 -18.82 -13.30
N LEU A 366 22.72 -18.31 -12.59
CA LEU A 366 22.44 -16.89 -12.59
C LEU A 366 23.59 -16.08 -11.98
N SER A 367 24.24 -16.62 -10.95
CA SER A 367 25.37 -15.95 -10.31
C SER A 367 26.58 -15.76 -11.23
N TYR A 368 26.83 -16.71 -12.15
CA TYR A 368 27.91 -16.58 -13.13
C TYR A 368 27.68 -15.44 -14.13
N LEU A 369 26.43 -15.05 -14.37
CA LEU A 369 26.10 -13.94 -15.25
C LEU A 369 26.09 -12.61 -14.50
N VAL A 370 25.50 -12.59 -13.30
CA VAL A 370 25.26 -11.34 -12.56
C VAL A 370 26.51 -10.80 -11.87
N TYR A 371 27.38 -11.64 -11.30
CA TYR A 371 28.62 -11.17 -10.65
C TYR A 371 29.59 -10.44 -11.58
N PRO A 372 29.96 -10.95 -12.78
CA PRO A 372 30.84 -10.21 -13.68
C PRO A 372 30.20 -8.92 -14.19
N LEU A 373 28.87 -8.89 -14.34
CA LEU A 373 28.15 -7.66 -14.72
C LEU A 373 28.29 -6.59 -13.61
N CYS A 374 28.13 -6.97 -12.35
CA CYS A 374 28.31 -6.07 -11.20
C CYS A 374 29.76 -5.57 -11.07
N ILE A 375 30.75 -6.47 -11.19
CA ILE A 375 32.16 -6.10 -11.11
C ILE A 375 32.52 -5.14 -12.26
N SER A 376 32.03 -5.40 -13.47
CA SER A 376 32.26 -4.50 -14.61
C SER A 376 31.59 -3.13 -14.44
N GLY A 377 30.39 -3.07 -13.85
CA GLY A 377 29.69 -1.83 -13.52
C GLY A 377 30.40 -1.03 -12.41
N ALA A 378 30.93 -1.71 -11.39
CA ALA A 378 31.71 -1.10 -10.32
C ALA A 378 33.01 -0.48 -10.85
N VAL A 379 33.75 -1.22 -11.68
CA VAL A 379 34.99 -0.73 -12.33
C VAL A 379 34.72 0.44 -13.27
N PHE A 380 33.61 0.39 -14.02
CA PHE A 380 33.19 1.49 -14.90
C PHE A 380 32.83 2.76 -14.12
N SER A 381 32.11 2.61 -13.01
CA SER A 381 31.72 3.73 -12.14
C SER A 381 32.93 4.38 -11.45
N LEU A 382 33.91 3.57 -11.03
CA LEU A 382 35.21 4.01 -10.50
C LEU A 382 36.02 4.85 -11.51
N GLY A 383 35.92 4.52 -12.80
CA GLY A 383 36.60 5.25 -13.87
C GLY A 383 35.94 6.59 -14.24
N TYR A 384 34.63 6.73 -14.05
CA TYR A 384 33.85 7.85 -14.60
C TYR A 384 33.39 8.90 -13.57
N ILE A 385 33.11 8.52 -12.30
CA ILE A 385 32.42 9.37 -11.31
C ILE A 385 33.37 9.86 -10.18
N ARG A 386 34.65 10.09 -10.51
CA ARG A 386 35.73 10.35 -9.53
C ARG A 386 35.64 11.69 -8.76
N GLN A 387 34.57 12.48 -8.92
CA GLN A 387 34.49 13.89 -8.49
C GLN A 387 33.27 14.29 -7.61
N LYS A 388 32.46 13.35 -7.06
CA LYS A 388 31.34 13.73 -6.16
C LYS A 388 31.31 12.95 -4.84
N LYS A 389 30.93 13.62 -3.74
CA LYS A 389 30.76 13.05 -2.38
C LYS A 389 29.84 11.82 -2.30
N SER A 390 28.99 11.60 -3.31
CA SER A 390 28.09 10.44 -3.44
C SER A 390 28.69 9.28 -4.27
N TYR A 391 30.02 9.17 -4.37
CA TYR A 391 30.68 8.11 -5.14
C TYR A 391 30.34 6.71 -4.60
N LEU A 392 30.25 6.56 -3.26
CA LEU A 392 29.96 5.29 -2.62
C LEU A 392 28.58 4.77 -3.04
N MET A 393 27.56 5.62 -2.99
CA MET A 393 26.19 5.25 -3.38
C MET A 393 26.09 4.80 -4.84
N SER A 394 26.85 5.44 -5.74
CA SER A 394 26.85 5.09 -7.17
C SER A 394 27.44 3.70 -7.48
N VAL A 395 28.37 3.22 -6.63
CA VAL A 395 29.02 1.90 -6.79
C VAL A 395 28.19 0.80 -6.14
N PHE A 396 27.57 1.08 -4.99
CA PHE A 396 26.81 0.09 -4.22
C PHE A 396 25.40 -0.16 -4.78
N SER A 397 24.75 0.88 -5.32
CA SER A 397 23.36 0.81 -5.80
C SER A 397 23.12 -0.29 -6.86
N PRO A 398 23.90 -0.40 -7.96
CA PRO A 398 23.72 -1.48 -8.93
C PRO A 398 23.93 -2.89 -8.34
N GLY A 399 24.83 -3.02 -7.36
CA GLY A 399 25.09 -4.29 -6.66
C GLY A 399 23.92 -4.73 -5.78
N VAL A 400 23.22 -3.79 -5.14
CA VAL A 400 21.98 -4.04 -4.39
C VAL A 400 20.87 -4.55 -5.29
N TYR A 401 20.62 -3.90 -6.43
CA TYR A 401 19.58 -4.34 -7.36
C TYR A 401 19.88 -5.70 -7.99
N ALA A 402 21.13 -5.94 -8.37
CA ALA A 402 21.55 -7.20 -8.98
C ALA A 402 21.48 -8.40 -8.01
N LEU A 403 21.83 -8.19 -6.74
CA LEU A 403 21.69 -9.21 -5.69
C LEU A 403 20.22 -9.42 -5.29
N GLY A 404 19.40 -8.36 -5.31
CA GLY A 404 17.95 -8.44 -5.21
C GLY A 404 17.36 -9.37 -6.27
N PHE A 405 17.74 -9.19 -7.53
CA PHE A 405 17.32 -10.04 -8.63
C PHE A 405 17.74 -11.52 -8.45
N LEU A 406 19.00 -11.77 -8.08
CA LEU A 406 19.50 -13.12 -7.77
C LEU A 406 18.70 -13.83 -6.66
N SER A 407 18.22 -13.06 -5.67
CA SER A 407 17.45 -13.60 -4.56
C SER A 407 15.97 -13.89 -4.89
N MET A 408 15.43 -13.28 -5.95
CA MET A 408 14.04 -13.49 -6.41
C MET A 408 13.93 -14.55 -7.50
N ALA A 409 15.00 -14.78 -8.27
CA ALA A 409 15.01 -15.75 -9.37
C ALA A 409 14.54 -17.17 -9.03
N PRO A 410 14.87 -17.77 -7.85
CA PRO A 410 14.39 -19.11 -7.51
C PRO A 410 12.86 -19.22 -7.51
N GLN A 411 12.15 -18.17 -7.07
CA GLN A 411 10.69 -18.16 -7.00
C GLN A 411 10.03 -18.18 -8.39
N LEU A 412 10.65 -17.51 -9.38
CA LEU A 412 10.20 -17.52 -10.78
C LEU A 412 10.33 -18.91 -11.41
N PHE A 413 11.46 -19.59 -11.20
CA PHE A 413 11.70 -20.92 -11.76
C PHE A 413 10.76 -21.99 -11.21
N ILE A 414 10.35 -21.88 -9.93
CA ILE A 414 9.37 -22.79 -9.32
C ILE A 414 7.97 -22.55 -9.89
N ASN A 415 7.58 -21.29 -10.08
CA ASN A 415 6.24 -20.93 -10.54
C ASN A 415 5.96 -21.29 -12.02
N ASP A 416 6.99 -21.45 -12.84
CA ASP A 416 6.86 -21.91 -14.25
C ASP A 416 6.92 -23.44 -14.40
N LYS A 417 7.20 -24.18 -13.31
CA LYS A 417 7.41 -25.64 -13.31
C LYS A 417 6.33 -26.43 -12.55
N VAL A 418 5.47 -25.73 -11.80
CA VAL A 418 4.22 -26.23 -11.21
C VAL A 418 3.09 -25.85 -12.13
#